data_AF-A0A7M2RFQ4-F1
#
_entry.id   AF-A0A7M2RFQ4-F1
#
_cell.length_a   1.000
_cell.length_b   1.000
_cell.length_c   1.000
_cell.angle_alpha   90.00
_cell.angle_beta   90.00
_cell.angle_gamma   90.00
#
_symmetry.space_group_name_H-M   'P 1'
#
loop_
_entity.id
_entity.type
_entity.pdbx_description
1 polymer ?
#
loop_
_entity_poly.entity_id
_entity_poly.type
_entity_poly.pdbx_seq_one_letter_code
_entity_poly.pdbx_strand_id
1 'polypeptide(L)'
;MLEKLVKEAGKYEAKLEQYTPATAESFKAALEGARAVPADEEAIQESVDSAYRILQNAIFALREIPDKSKLEELIKKAEELDLNSYTAQTVSPLRAALAIAKGTVEDPNATKDDVEAAEKRLQESIDGLEKTKARTDNKTDGANKPSKSNKPGVGGKPTTNKQVKTGDTTNIAMWAEFMVLALGGGCITFIIVRKRRLRK
;
A
#
# COMPACT_ATOMS: atom_id res chain seq x y z
N MET A 1 30.44 -24.70 5.21
CA MET A 1 29.22 -24.36 4.42
C MET A 1 28.99 -22.85 4.38
N LEU A 2 29.02 -22.17 5.54
CA LEU A 2 28.88 -20.72 5.70
C LEU A 2 29.78 -19.89 4.77
N GLU A 3 31.09 -20.17 4.71
CA GLU A 3 32.05 -19.42 3.86
C GLU A 3 31.64 -19.36 2.39
N LYS A 4 31.11 -20.46 1.84
CA LYS A 4 30.63 -20.52 0.45
C LYS A 4 29.44 -19.58 0.26
N LEU A 5 28.52 -19.55 1.22
CA LEU A 5 27.37 -18.64 1.17
C LEU A 5 27.81 -17.18 1.30
N VAL A 6 28.78 -16.86 2.17
CA VAL A 6 29.38 -15.51 2.28
C VAL A 6 30.03 -15.08 0.97
N LYS A 7 30.73 -15.99 0.28
CA LYS A 7 31.33 -15.73 -1.05
C LYS A 7 30.27 -15.52 -2.14
N GLU A 8 29.16 -16.26 -2.10
CA GLU A 8 28.04 -16.09 -3.04
C GLU A 8 27.26 -14.80 -2.75
N ALA A 9 27.07 -14.45 -1.48
CA ALA A 9 26.44 -13.23 -1.01
C ALA A 9 27.12 -11.95 -1.54
N GLY A 10 28.44 -11.96 -1.69
CA GLY A 10 29.20 -10.84 -2.28
C GLY A 10 28.73 -10.41 -3.69
N LYS A 11 28.04 -11.29 -4.43
CA LYS A 11 27.41 -10.94 -5.73
C LYS A 11 26.22 -9.99 -5.58
N TYR A 12 25.48 -10.09 -4.48
CA TYR A 12 24.34 -9.24 -4.15
C TYR A 12 24.82 -7.95 -3.47
N GLU A 13 25.84 -8.04 -2.61
CA GLU A 13 26.50 -6.90 -1.97
C GLU A 13 26.96 -5.83 -2.98
N ALA A 14 27.53 -6.26 -4.11
CA ALA A 14 27.96 -5.39 -5.21
C ALA A 14 26.81 -4.75 -6.02
N LYS A 15 25.55 -5.06 -5.70
CA LYS A 15 24.35 -4.61 -6.43
C LYS A 15 23.25 -4.06 -5.53
N LEU A 16 23.54 -3.73 -4.26
CA LEU A 16 22.50 -3.37 -3.28
C LEU A 16 21.67 -2.13 -3.64
N GLU A 17 22.16 -1.27 -4.53
CA GLU A 17 21.41 -0.14 -5.10
C GLU A 17 20.23 -0.57 -5.99
N GLN A 18 20.18 -1.83 -6.43
CA GLN A 18 19.08 -2.42 -7.21
C GLN A 18 17.96 -2.97 -6.30
N TYR A 19 18.17 -3.00 -4.97
CA TYR A 19 17.26 -3.59 -3.99
C TYR A 19 16.67 -2.52 -3.06
N THR A 20 15.47 -2.77 -2.53
CA THR A 20 14.80 -1.86 -1.60
C THR A 20 15.63 -1.67 -0.33
N PRO A 21 15.76 -0.44 0.21
CA PRO A 21 16.65 -0.16 1.33
C PRO A 21 16.46 -1.08 2.54
N ALA A 22 15.21 -1.35 2.93
CA ALA A 22 14.93 -2.22 4.09
C ALA A 22 15.43 -3.66 3.91
N THR A 23 15.36 -4.20 2.68
CA THR A 23 15.83 -5.57 2.40
C THR A 23 17.35 -5.60 2.20
N ALA A 24 17.92 -4.57 1.58
CA ALA A 24 19.36 -4.38 1.43
C ALA A 24 20.08 -4.22 2.78
N GLU A 25 19.53 -3.43 3.71
CA GLU A 25 20.06 -3.28 5.08
C GLU A 25 20.00 -4.58 5.87
N SER A 26 18.86 -5.29 5.82
CA SER A 26 18.70 -6.60 6.45
C SER A 26 19.72 -7.62 5.93
N PHE A 27 20.00 -7.60 4.63
CA PHE A 27 21.04 -8.41 4.00
C PHE A 27 22.46 -8.01 4.43
N LYS A 28 22.80 -6.71 4.48
CA LYS A 28 24.11 -6.24 4.97
C LYS A 28 24.37 -6.73 6.39
N ALA A 29 23.44 -6.53 7.30
CA ALA A 29 23.56 -6.97 8.69
C ALA A 29 23.73 -8.49 8.82
N ALA A 30 23.00 -9.28 8.02
CA ALA A 30 23.15 -10.72 7.98
C ALA A 30 24.51 -11.17 7.42
N LEU A 31 25.05 -10.47 6.41
CA LEU A 31 26.35 -10.76 5.81
C LEU A 31 27.51 -10.39 6.75
N GLU A 32 27.43 -9.26 7.45
CA GLU A 32 28.39 -8.89 8.50
C GLU A 32 28.37 -9.88 9.66
N GLY A 33 27.18 -10.27 10.13
CA GLY A 33 27.03 -11.31 11.15
C GLY A 33 27.63 -12.65 10.73
N ALA A 34 27.44 -13.07 9.48
CA ALA A 34 28.05 -14.27 8.92
C ALA A 34 29.57 -14.19 8.75
N ARG A 35 30.12 -13.00 8.45
CA ARG A 35 31.57 -12.74 8.40
C ARG A 35 32.23 -12.69 9.78
N ALA A 36 31.46 -12.40 10.83
CA ALA A 36 31.94 -12.32 12.20
C ALA A 36 32.00 -13.69 12.93
N VAL A 37 31.46 -14.76 12.34
CA VAL A 37 31.60 -16.12 12.87
C VAL A 37 33.04 -16.61 12.59
N PRO A 38 33.82 -17.03 13.61
CA PRO A 38 35.16 -17.58 13.41
C PRO A 38 35.15 -18.81 12.50
N ALA A 39 36.22 -19.00 11.73
CA ALA A 39 36.40 -20.16 10.87
C ALA A 39 37.04 -21.38 11.60
N ASP A 40 37.55 -21.17 12.82
CA ASP A 40 38.27 -22.17 13.61
C ASP A 40 37.34 -23.19 14.29
N GLU A 41 37.87 -24.35 14.68
CA GLU A 41 37.12 -25.47 15.28
C GLU A 41 36.45 -25.14 16.64
N GLU A 42 36.77 -24.01 17.28
CA GLU A 42 36.05 -23.51 18.46
C GLU A 42 34.68 -22.87 18.13
N ALA A 43 34.40 -22.59 16.85
CA ALA A 43 33.10 -22.11 16.43
C ALA A 43 32.03 -23.20 16.66
N ILE A 44 31.13 -22.95 17.61
CA ILE A 44 30.00 -23.84 17.91
C ILE A 44 29.21 -24.05 16.61
N GLN A 45 29.06 -25.30 16.16
CA GLN A 45 28.37 -25.65 14.92
C GLN A 45 26.98 -24.99 14.80
N GLU A 46 26.25 -24.90 15.91
CA GLU A 46 24.97 -24.19 16.01
C GLU A 46 25.07 -22.70 15.62
N SER A 47 26.16 -22.02 15.95
CA SER A 47 26.42 -20.63 15.55
C SER A 47 26.69 -20.52 14.05
N VAL A 48 27.46 -21.45 13.48
CA VAL A 48 27.73 -21.54 12.03
C VAL A 48 26.43 -21.78 11.25
N ASP A 49 25.60 -22.73 11.71
CA ASP A 49 24.32 -23.08 11.08
C ASP A 49 23.28 -21.97 11.25
N SER A 50 23.26 -21.30 12.40
CA SER A 50 22.40 -20.13 12.65
C SER A 50 22.75 -18.98 11.71
N ALA A 51 24.04 -18.61 11.63
CA ALA A 51 24.51 -17.56 10.72
C ALA A 51 24.25 -17.92 9.25
N TYR A 52 24.43 -19.19 8.86
CA TYR A 52 24.10 -19.68 7.52
C TYR A 52 22.61 -19.45 7.20
N ARG A 53 21.71 -19.85 8.10
CA ARG A 53 20.26 -19.67 7.92
C ARG A 53 19.85 -18.20 7.89
N ILE A 54 20.46 -17.37 8.73
CA ILE A 54 20.18 -15.92 8.77
C ILE A 54 20.57 -15.26 7.45
N LEU A 55 21.79 -15.52 6.95
CA LEU A 55 22.25 -14.99 5.66
C LEU A 55 21.44 -15.55 4.49
N GLN A 56 21.12 -16.85 4.49
CA GLN A 56 20.31 -17.47 3.43
C GLN A 56 18.90 -16.86 3.37
N ASN A 57 18.24 -16.68 4.52
CA ASN A 57 16.94 -16.04 4.58
C ASN A 57 17.01 -14.57 4.13
N ALA A 58 18.06 -13.84 4.48
CA ALA A 58 18.22 -12.46 4.05
C ALA A 58 18.44 -12.34 2.53
N ILE A 59 19.18 -13.26 1.91
CA ILE A 59 19.30 -13.36 0.45
C ILE A 59 17.93 -13.60 -0.21
N PHE A 60 17.11 -14.51 0.34
CA PHE A 60 15.75 -14.74 -0.16
C PHE A 60 14.76 -13.59 0.16
N ALA A 61 15.06 -12.75 1.15
CA ALA A 61 14.26 -11.58 1.51
C ALA A 61 14.58 -10.33 0.68
N LEU A 62 15.68 -10.30 -0.06
CA LEU A 62 16.00 -9.21 -1.01
C LEU A 62 14.84 -8.98 -1.98
N ARG A 63 14.45 -7.71 -2.17
CA ARG A 63 13.43 -7.29 -3.15
C ARG A 63 14.02 -6.22 -4.03
N GLU A 64 13.96 -6.41 -5.35
CA GLU A 64 14.40 -5.42 -6.31
C GLU A 64 13.47 -4.20 -6.27
N ILE A 65 14.00 -3.01 -6.55
CA ILE A 65 13.19 -1.79 -6.64
C ILE A 65 12.31 -1.92 -7.90
N PRO A 66 10.97 -1.83 -7.78
CA PRO A 66 10.09 -1.91 -8.95
C PRO A 66 10.25 -0.68 -9.85
N ASP A 67 10.05 -0.85 -11.15
CA ASP A 67 9.91 0.27 -12.09
C ASP A 67 8.61 1.04 -11.78
N LYS A 68 8.70 2.36 -11.71
CA LYS A 68 7.61 3.30 -11.38
C LYS A 68 7.26 4.23 -12.55
N SER A 69 7.97 4.13 -13.68
CA SER A 69 7.88 5.07 -14.81
C SER A 69 6.45 5.24 -15.34
N LYS A 70 5.68 4.15 -15.44
CA LYS A 70 4.29 4.16 -15.90
C LYS A 70 3.33 4.78 -14.88
N LEU A 71 3.57 4.57 -13.58
CA LEU A 71 2.83 5.25 -12.51
C LEU A 71 3.08 6.76 -12.53
N GLU A 72 4.34 7.19 -12.70
CA GLU A 72 4.72 8.60 -12.83
C GLU A 72 4.07 9.27 -14.06
N GLU A 73 4.05 8.58 -15.20
CA GLU A 73 3.32 9.04 -16.39
C GLU A 73 1.82 9.22 -16.12
N LEU A 74 1.18 8.30 -15.39
CA LEU A 74 -0.24 8.39 -15.06
C LEU A 74 -0.53 9.53 -14.08
N ILE A 75 0.35 9.76 -13.09
CA ILE A 75 0.26 10.91 -12.19
C ILE A 75 0.29 12.19 -13.02
N LYS A 76 1.28 12.35 -13.89
CA LYS A 76 1.42 13.54 -14.75
C LYS A 76 0.17 13.75 -15.62
N LYS A 77 -0.33 12.70 -16.29
CA LYS A 77 -1.55 12.77 -17.11
C LYS A 77 -2.77 13.23 -16.29
N ALA A 78 -2.91 12.74 -15.06
CA ALA A 78 -4.02 13.12 -14.17
C ALA A 78 -3.87 14.54 -13.57
N GLU A 79 -2.65 15.05 -13.42
CA GLU A 79 -2.39 16.44 -13.01
C GLU A 79 -2.64 17.46 -14.14
N GLU A 80 -2.46 17.06 -15.39
CA GLU A 80 -2.74 17.88 -16.58
C GLU A 80 -4.25 18.01 -16.90
N LEU A 81 -5.12 17.27 -16.21
CA LEU A 81 -6.58 17.33 -16.42
C LEU A 81 -7.20 18.60 -15.80
N ASP A 82 -7.98 19.35 -16.60
CA ASP A 82 -8.87 20.38 -16.07
C ASP A 82 -10.03 19.74 -15.28
N LEU A 83 -9.83 19.62 -13.97
CA LEU A 83 -10.82 19.05 -13.05
C LEU A 83 -12.13 19.85 -12.97
N ASN A 84 -12.18 21.09 -13.47
CA ASN A 84 -13.42 21.89 -13.50
C ASN A 84 -14.40 21.39 -14.56
N SER A 85 -13.91 20.70 -15.59
CA SER A 85 -14.72 20.07 -16.64
C SER A 85 -15.42 18.77 -16.19
N TYR A 86 -15.22 18.34 -14.94
CA TYR A 86 -15.67 17.04 -14.42
C TYR A 86 -16.51 17.15 -13.14
N THR A 87 -17.35 16.14 -12.87
CA THR A 87 -18.22 16.15 -11.69
C THR A 87 -17.42 15.96 -10.40
N ALA A 88 -17.81 16.66 -9.33
CA ALA A 88 -17.16 16.54 -8.03
C ALA A 88 -17.18 15.10 -7.47
N GLN A 89 -18.20 14.30 -7.84
CA GLN A 89 -18.34 12.91 -7.45
C GLN A 89 -17.24 12.02 -8.03
N THR A 90 -16.77 12.28 -9.26
CA THR A 90 -15.70 11.51 -9.91
C THR A 90 -14.31 12.14 -9.73
N VAL A 91 -14.23 13.46 -9.52
CA VAL A 91 -12.96 14.14 -9.16
C VAL A 91 -12.47 13.75 -7.76
N SER A 92 -13.37 13.46 -6.82
CA SER A 92 -13.01 13.03 -5.46
C SER A 92 -12.18 11.73 -5.42
N PRO A 93 -12.61 10.60 -6.02
CA PRO A 93 -11.80 9.38 -6.07
C PRO A 93 -10.50 9.56 -6.86
N LEU A 94 -10.49 10.37 -7.94
CA LEU A 94 -9.24 10.71 -8.65
C LEU A 94 -8.21 11.37 -7.72
N ARG A 95 -8.60 12.36 -6.92
CA ARG A 95 -7.68 13.01 -5.97
C ARG A 95 -7.14 12.03 -4.92
N ALA A 96 -7.98 11.11 -4.45
CA ALA A 96 -7.54 10.06 -3.53
C ALA A 96 -6.58 9.06 -4.20
N ALA A 97 -6.82 8.70 -5.46
CA ALA A 97 -5.93 7.84 -6.23
C ALA A 97 -4.58 8.52 -6.55
N LEU A 98 -4.59 9.81 -6.90
CA LEU A 98 -3.38 10.62 -7.08
C LEU A 98 -2.52 10.69 -5.81
N ALA A 99 -3.14 10.89 -4.63
CA ALA A 99 -2.42 10.92 -3.36
C ALA A 99 -1.74 9.58 -3.05
N ILE A 100 -2.42 8.47 -3.32
CA ILE A 100 -1.86 7.12 -3.15
C ILE A 100 -0.73 6.88 -4.15
N ALA A 101 -0.94 7.18 -5.43
CA ALA A 101 0.06 7.03 -6.48
C ALA A 101 1.35 7.79 -6.17
N LYS A 102 1.25 9.04 -5.70
CA LYS A 102 2.41 9.82 -5.25
C LYS A 102 3.12 9.19 -4.05
N GLY A 103 2.38 8.75 -3.03
CA GLY A 103 2.94 8.05 -1.89
C GLY A 103 3.69 6.77 -2.28
N THR A 104 3.15 5.99 -3.22
CA THR A 104 3.81 4.80 -3.78
C THR A 104 5.05 5.15 -4.61
N VAL A 105 5.06 6.29 -5.32
CA VAL A 105 6.27 6.77 -6.02
C VAL A 105 7.36 7.18 -5.02
N GLU A 106 6.99 7.91 -3.96
CA GLU A 106 7.90 8.41 -2.93
C GLU A 106 8.43 7.31 -1.99
N ASP A 107 7.71 6.20 -1.77
CA ASP A 107 8.17 5.10 -0.91
C ASP A 107 9.32 4.29 -1.56
N PRO A 108 10.55 4.33 -1.01
CA PRO A 108 11.68 3.57 -1.56
C PRO A 108 11.59 2.06 -1.29
N ASN A 109 10.64 1.60 -0.47
CA ASN A 109 10.39 0.19 -0.18
C ASN A 109 9.09 -0.34 -0.84
N ALA A 110 8.41 0.48 -1.65
CA ALA A 110 7.22 0.08 -2.39
C ALA A 110 7.44 -1.25 -3.11
N THR A 111 6.52 -2.20 -2.95
CA THR A 111 6.58 -3.47 -3.66
C THR A 111 6.03 -3.32 -5.08
N LYS A 112 6.31 -4.32 -5.92
CA LYS A 112 5.69 -4.40 -7.25
C LYS A 112 4.15 -4.38 -7.18
N ASP A 113 3.57 -5.07 -6.21
CA ASP A 113 2.12 -5.14 -6.03
C ASP A 113 1.54 -3.77 -5.61
N ASP A 114 2.27 -2.98 -4.81
CA ASP A 114 1.87 -1.61 -4.45
C ASP A 114 1.86 -0.70 -5.69
N VAL A 115 2.87 -0.79 -6.55
CA VAL A 115 2.94 -0.02 -7.81
C VAL A 115 1.82 -0.43 -8.76
N GLU A 116 1.62 -1.73 -9.01
CA GLU A 116 0.54 -2.21 -9.88
C GLU A 116 -0.86 -1.84 -9.36
N ALA A 117 -1.07 -1.90 -8.04
CA ALA A 117 -2.33 -1.48 -7.41
C ALA A 117 -2.55 0.04 -7.51
N ALA A 118 -1.51 0.85 -7.33
CA ALA A 118 -1.57 2.30 -7.47
C ALA A 118 -1.84 2.72 -8.94
N GLU A 119 -1.17 2.09 -9.91
CA GLU A 119 -1.40 2.30 -11.34
C GLU A 119 -2.84 1.97 -11.72
N LYS A 120 -3.31 0.77 -11.34
CA LYS A 120 -4.67 0.31 -11.63
C LYS A 120 -5.71 1.28 -11.03
N ARG A 121 -5.54 1.66 -9.76
CA ARG A 121 -6.46 2.57 -9.08
C ARG A 121 -6.50 3.96 -9.71
N LEU A 122 -5.34 4.49 -10.12
CA LEU A 122 -5.27 5.79 -10.78
C LEU A 122 -5.89 5.74 -12.18
N GLN A 123 -5.58 4.71 -12.97
CA GLN A 123 -6.18 4.48 -14.29
C GLN A 123 -7.72 4.36 -14.20
N GLU A 124 -8.25 3.51 -13.31
CA GLU A 124 -9.70 3.37 -13.10
C GLU A 124 -10.37 4.68 -12.65
N SER A 125 -9.65 5.52 -11.91
CA SER A 125 -10.17 6.82 -11.48
C SER A 125 -10.13 7.89 -12.58
N ILE A 126 -9.21 7.79 -13.54
CA ILE A 126 -9.16 8.62 -14.76
C ILE A 126 -10.30 8.19 -15.72
N ASP A 127 -10.45 6.88 -15.94
CA ASP A 127 -11.46 6.32 -16.84
C ASP A 127 -12.89 6.52 -16.31
N GLY A 128 -13.05 6.55 -14.98
CA GLY A 128 -14.30 6.83 -14.29
C GLY A 128 -14.70 8.32 -14.22
N LEU A 129 -13.99 9.23 -14.90
CA LEU A 129 -14.31 10.65 -14.86
C LEU A 129 -15.53 11.04 -15.72
N GLU A 130 -16.59 11.50 -15.06
CA GLU A 130 -17.77 12.04 -15.74
C GLU A 130 -17.64 13.55 -15.96
N LYS A 131 -17.85 14.00 -17.20
CA LYS A 131 -17.85 15.44 -17.52
C LYS A 131 -19.06 16.14 -16.90
N THR A 132 -18.88 17.38 -16.43
CA THR A 132 -20.03 18.23 -16.08
C THR A 132 -20.90 18.43 -17.32
N LYS A 133 -22.21 18.24 -17.19
CA LYS A 133 -23.14 18.68 -18.25
C LYS A 133 -22.95 20.18 -18.43
N ALA A 134 -22.54 20.59 -19.63
CA ALA A 134 -22.48 22.01 -19.97
C ALA A 134 -23.84 22.64 -19.65
N ARG A 135 -23.84 23.82 -19.02
CA ARG A 135 -25.03 24.67 -19.01
C ARG A 135 -25.30 25.07 -20.46
N THR A 136 -26.20 24.36 -21.12
CA THR A 136 -26.99 24.96 -22.19
C THR A 136 -27.94 25.93 -21.51
N ASP A 137 -27.56 27.20 -21.54
CA ASP A 137 -28.39 28.30 -21.06
C ASP A 137 -29.63 28.40 -21.94
N ASN A 138 -30.70 27.69 -21.57
CA ASN A 138 -32.00 27.82 -22.19
C ASN A 138 -32.97 28.46 -21.19
N LYS A 139 -32.94 29.79 -21.17
CA LYS A 139 -33.92 30.61 -20.47
C LYS A 139 -35.20 30.62 -21.31
N THR A 140 -36.26 30.00 -20.79
CA THR A 140 -37.64 30.34 -21.17
C THR A 140 -38.46 30.63 -19.90
N ASP A 141 -39.26 31.69 -19.98
CA ASP A 141 -39.95 32.27 -18.82
C ASP A 141 -41.13 31.40 -18.33
N GLY A 142 -41.48 31.52 -17.04
CA GLY A 142 -42.36 30.56 -16.35
C GLY A 142 -43.81 31.01 -16.10
N ALA A 143 -44.57 30.16 -15.39
CA ALA A 143 -45.88 30.49 -14.81
C ALA A 143 -46.19 29.65 -13.54
N ASN A 144 -46.98 30.23 -12.63
CA ASN A 144 -47.49 29.78 -11.30
C ASN A 144 -47.52 28.25 -10.96
N LYS A 145 -47.11 27.78 -9.75
CA LYS A 145 -47.70 27.91 -8.36
C LYS A 145 -49.00 27.06 -8.18
N PRO A 146 -49.43 26.55 -6.98
CA PRO A 146 -48.86 26.62 -5.60
C PRO A 146 -48.95 25.37 -4.65
N SER A 147 -48.11 25.33 -3.59
CA SER A 147 -48.40 24.70 -2.25
C SER A 147 -48.56 23.14 -2.17
N LYS A 148 -48.49 22.43 -1.02
CA LYS A 148 -48.40 22.76 0.42
C LYS A 148 -47.84 21.57 1.26
N SER A 149 -47.09 21.90 2.32
CA SER A 149 -46.76 21.18 3.57
C SER A 149 -47.44 19.85 3.96
N ASN A 150 -46.65 18.84 4.44
CA ASN A 150 -46.66 18.24 5.82
C ASN A 150 -46.22 16.75 5.96
N LYS A 151 -45.34 16.49 6.94
CA LYS A 151 -45.12 15.23 7.72
C LYS A 151 -46.19 15.17 8.86
N PRO A 152 -46.35 14.10 9.71
CA PRO A 152 -45.57 12.87 9.89
C PRO A 152 -46.40 11.56 9.95
N GLY A 153 -45.78 10.40 10.27
CA GLY A 153 -46.40 9.07 10.10
C GLY A 153 -46.34 8.12 11.30
N VAL A 154 -46.81 6.88 11.06
CA VAL A 154 -46.81 5.64 11.87
C VAL A 154 -46.86 4.45 10.87
N GLY A 155 -46.30 3.25 11.06
CA GLY A 155 -45.43 2.74 12.13
C GLY A 155 -45.72 1.27 12.49
N GLY A 156 -45.04 0.29 11.88
CA GLY A 156 -45.28 -1.15 12.12
C GLY A 156 -44.27 -2.10 11.44
N LYS A 157 -43.98 -3.24 12.10
CA LYS A 157 -43.02 -4.33 11.78
C LYS A 157 -43.49 -5.57 12.61
N PRO A 158 -43.27 -6.88 12.28
CA PRO A 158 -42.29 -7.51 11.35
C PRO A 158 -42.76 -8.67 10.41
N THR A 159 -41.78 -9.25 9.70
CA THR A 159 -41.53 -10.70 9.39
C THR A 159 -42.05 -11.42 8.11
N THR A 160 -41.06 -11.79 7.25
CA THR A 160 -40.83 -13.12 6.60
C THR A 160 -41.68 -13.59 5.39
N ASN A 161 -41.12 -13.53 4.16
CA ASN A 161 -40.52 -14.64 3.37
C ASN A 161 -40.64 -14.52 1.82
N LYS A 162 -39.60 -15.02 1.12
CA LYS A 162 -39.50 -15.47 -0.30
C LYS A 162 -39.79 -14.53 -1.50
N GLN A 163 -38.68 -14.14 -2.14
CA GLN A 163 -38.30 -14.56 -3.52
C GLN A 163 -38.96 -13.90 -4.75
N VAL A 164 -38.31 -12.88 -5.31
CA VAL A 164 -37.99 -12.80 -6.77
C VAL A 164 -36.59 -12.17 -6.97
N LYS A 165 -36.18 -11.88 -8.22
CA LYS A 165 -34.79 -12.00 -8.71
C LYS A 165 -34.24 -10.71 -9.37
N THR A 166 -32.93 -10.48 -9.21
CA THR A 166 -32.02 -9.57 -9.95
C THR A 166 -32.26 -8.05 -9.89
N GLY A 167 -31.18 -7.29 -9.66
CA GLY A 167 -31.11 -5.83 -9.78
C GLY A 167 -30.51 -5.15 -8.54
N ASP A 168 -29.24 -4.74 -8.66
CA ASP A 168 -28.48 -3.75 -7.88
C ASP A 168 -28.99 -3.31 -6.49
N THR A 169 -28.20 -3.59 -5.44
CA THR A 169 -28.05 -2.72 -4.24
C THR A 169 -26.96 -3.21 -3.28
N THR A 170 -25.76 -3.50 -3.79
CA THR A 170 -24.56 -3.33 -2.94
C THR A 170 -24.37 -1.84 -2.70
N ASN A 171 -24.99 -1.36 -1.61
CA ASN A 171 -24.73 -0.03 -1.08
C ASN A 171 -23.21 0.16 -0.97
N ILE A 172 -22.67 1.20 -1.61
CA ILE A 172 -21.24 1.54 -1.62
C ILE A 172 -20.89 2.19 -0.27
N ALA A 173 -21.06 1.40 0.79
CA ALA A 173 -20.87 1.73 2.20
C ALA A 173 -19.98 0.68 2.90
N MET A 174 -19.14 -0.03 2.12
CA MET A 174 -18.11 -0.97 2.60
C MET A 174 -16.78 -0.78 1.84
N TRP A 175 -16.25 0.45 1.82
CA TRP A 175 -14.83 0.72 1.55
C TRP A 175 -14.28 1.86 2.42
N ALA A 176 -14.86 2.04 3.62
CA ALA A 176 -14.38 2.98 4.64
C ALA A 176 -13.62 2.29 5.80
N GLU A 177 -13.50 0.95 5.77
CA GLU A 177 -12.90 0.12 6.83
C GLU A 177 -11.69 -0.67 6.33
N PHE A 178 -10.84 -0.05 5.50
CA PHE A 178 -9.44 -0.45 5.34
C PHE A 178 -8.50 0.79 5.33
N MET A 179 -8.75 1.70 6.27
CA MET A 179 -7.81 2.70 6.76
C MET A 179 -7.44 2.27 8.19
N VAL A 180 -6.12 2.22 8.51
CA VAL A 180 -5.44 1.51 9.64
C VAL A 180 -4.74 0.24 9.11
N LEU A 181 -3.40 0.10 9.08
CA LEU A 181 -2.30 0.96 9.54
C LEU A 181 -1.06 0.75 8.63
N ALA A 182 -0.52 1.83 8.06
CA ALA A 182 0.82 1.87 7.48
C ALA A 182 1.60 3.07 8.04
N LEU A 183 1.61 3.19 9.37
CA LEU A 183 2.56 4.04 10.08
C LEU A 183 3.70 3.15 10.57
N GLY A 184 4.93 3.44 10.14
CA GLY A 184 6.12 2.80 10.67
C GLY A 184 6.20 2.99 12.18
N GLY A 185 6.08 1.89 12.91
CA GLY A 185 6.16 1.84 14.37
C GLY A 185 6.97 0.62 14.78
N GLY A 186 8.20 0.84 15.26
CA GLY A 186 9.15 -0.24 15.49
C GLY A 186 8.75 -1.16 16.64
N CYS A 187 8.56 -2.45 16.35
CA CYS A 187 8.45 -3.51 17.35
C CYS A 187 9.83 -4.06 17.77
N ILE A 188 10.75 -3.18 18.21
CA ILE A 188 11.97 -3.57 18.93
C ILE A 188 11.86 -3.13 20.39
N THR A 189 10.93 -3.76 21.12
CA THR A 189 10.75 -3.53 22.56
C THR A 189 10.39 -4.81 23.32
N PHE A 190 11.24 -5.86 23.33
CA PHE A 190 11.21 -6.83 24.45
C PHE A 190 12.43 -7.73 24.77
N ILE A 191 13.69 -7.47 24.36
CA ILE A 191 14.84 -8.24 24.92
C ILE A 191 16.03 -7.36 25.34
N ILE A 192 15.82 -6.42 26.28
CA ILE A 192 16.88 -5.91 27.17
C ILE A 192 16.38 -5.74 28.62
N VAL A 193 16.05 -6.84 29.31
CA VAL A 193 16.25 -6.96 30.78
C VAL A 193 16.37 -8.45 31.18
N ARG A 194 17.60 -8.98 31.34
CA ARG A 194 17.96 -9.91 32.45
C ARG A 194 19.47 -10.17 32.58
N LYS A 195 20.30 -9.15 32.83
CA LYS A 195 21.67 -9.38 33.33
C LYS A 195 22.23 -8.25 34.20
N ARG A 196 21.62 -8.01 35.38
CA ARG A 196 22.20 -7.22 36.48
C ARG A 196 21.43 -7.30 37.83
N ARG A 197 21.21 -8.51 38.34
CA ARG A 197 21.03 -8.75 39.79
C ARG A 197 21.62 -10.12 40.15
N LEU A 198 22.85 -10.10 40.68
CA LEU A 198 23.47 -11.06 41.60
C LEU A 198 24.93 -10.61 41.83
N ARG A 199 25.06 -9.56 42.65
CA ARG A 199 26.29 -9.18 43.37
C ARG A 199 25.87 -8.60 44.73
N LYS A 200 25.63 -9.51 45.66
CA LYS A 200 25.96 -9.42 47.08
C LYS A 200 26.38 -10.82 47.51
#